data_AF-A0A928H7S8-F1
#
_entry.id   AF-A0A928H7S8-F1
#
_cell.length_a   1.000
_cell.length_b   1.000
_cell.length_c   1.000
_cell.angle_alpha   90.00
_cell.angle_beta   90.00
_cell.angle_gamma   90.00
#
_symmetry.space_group_name_H-M   'P 1'
#
loop_
_entity.id
_entity.type
_entity.pdbx_description
1 polymer ?
#
loop_
_entity_poly.entity_id
_entity_poly.type
_entity_poly.pdbx_seq_one_letter_code
_entity_poly.pdbx_strand_id
1 'polypeptide(L)'
;MALNIVKDIDNRVAVKNVLMSVSDKTGLETFVPALVKACPGVKIYSTGGTYTKVKEILGADADKYLVAVSDYTGQPEMQGGLVKTLDFKIYLGLLSETYNEAHQDDLKRLSAQPIDMVVVNLYPFKETVAKPDVTPEMARTNIDIGGPCMVRASAKNYLRVASVTDPLDYGNLAAELEAQGGTLGLDTRFKLMKKAFAHTASYDTAISQFFASRTWEEVNATYDQR
;
A
#
# COMPACT_ATOMS: atom_id res chain seq x y z
N MET A 1 -19.14 -18.61 -9.37
CA MET A 1 -17.70 -18.61 -9.71
C MET A 1 -17.03 -19.71 -8.92
N ALA A 2 -16.14 -20.50 -9.54
CA ALA A 2 -15.30 -21.44 -8.80
C ALA A 2 -14.37 -20.65 -7.86
N LEU A 3 -14.17 -21.14 -6.63
CA LEU A 3 -13.21 -20.55 -5.70
C LEU A 3 -11.79 -20.78 -6.26
N ASN A 4 -10.98 -19.73 -6.31
CA ASN A 4 -9.56 -19.87 -6.60
C ASN A 4 -8.84 -20.35 -5.33
N ILE A 5 -8.55 -21.64 -5.25
CA ILE A 5 -7.85 -22.27 -4.12
C ILE A 5 -6.42 -22.58 -4.55
N VAL A 6 -5.46 -21.91 -3.91
CA VAL A 6 -4.04 -22.08 -4.18
C VAL A 6 -3.55 -23.42 -3.61
N LYS A 7 -2.85 -24.19 -4.43
CA LYS A 7 -2.26 -25.49 -4.05
C LYS A 7 -0.75 -25.42 -3.87
N ASP A 8 -0.09 -24.64 -4.72
CA ASP A 8 1.36 -24.50 -4.75
C ASP A 8 1.77 -23.09 -4.34
N ILE A 9 2.77 -22.98 -3.48
CA ILE A 9 3.27 -21.70 -2.97
C ILE A 9 4.78 -21.73 -2.78
N ASP A 10 5.40 -20.56 -2.83
CA ASP A 10 6.79 -20.36 -2.42
C ASP A 10 6.87 -20.09 -0.91
N ASN A 11 7.69 -20.85 -0.19
CA ASN A 11 7.96 -20.55 1.21
C ASN A 11 8.65 -19.18 1.36
N ARG A 12 9.59 -18.85 0.46
CA ARG A 12 10.28 -17.56 0.44
C ARG A 12 10.07 -16.86 -0.89
N VAL A 13 9.74 -15.57 -0.84
CA VAL A 13 9.49 -14.75 -2.03
C VAL A 13 10.52 -13.65 -2.12
N ALA A 14 11.16 -13.52 -3.28
CA ALA A 14 12.10 -12.44 -3.55
C ALA A 14 11.36 -11.11 -3.74
N VAL A 15 11.85 -10.05 -3.10
CA VAL A 15 11.25 -8.71 -3.22
C VAL A 15 11.87 -7.98 -4.42
N LYS A 16 11.13 -7.88 -5.51
CA LYS A 16 11.56 -7.23 -6.75
C LYS A 16 10.74 -5.99 -7.06
N ASN A 17 9.45 -5.99 -6.77
CA ASN A 17 8.56 -4.85 -7.03
C ASN A 17 7.83 -4.45 -5.74
N VAL A 18 8.04 -3.20 -5.31
CA VAL A 18 7.52 -2.64 -4.06
C VAL A 18 6.60 -1.48 -4.39
N LEU A 19 5.36 -1.51 -3.94
CA LEU A 19 4.45 -0.37 -4.03
C LEU A 19 4.46 0.39 -2.70
N MET A 20 4.86 1.66 -2.72
CA MET A 20 5.06 2.46 -1.51
C MET A 20 4.25 3.75 -1.54
N SER A 21 3.33 3.89 -0.58
CA SER A 21 2.49 5.08 -0.42
C SER A 21 2.13 5.25 1.05
N VAL A 22 2.86 6.11 1.76
CA VAL A 22 2.73 6.29 3.20
C VAL A 22 2.33 7.71 3.59
N SER A 23 1.45 7.84 4.57
CA SER A 23 1.16 9.11 5.21
C SER A 23 2.28 9.50 6.17
N ASP A 24 2.59 8.62 7.13
CA ASP A 24 3.73 8.73 8.04
C ASP A 24 5.00 8.24 7.35
N LYS A 25 6.00 9.12 7.25
CA LYS A 25 7.27 8.88 6.55
C LYS A 25 8.38 8.44 7.49
N THR A 26 8.08 8.25 8.77
CA THR A 26 9.03 7.81 9.80
C THR A 26 9.75 6.53 9.36
N GLY A 27 11.07 6.51 9.48
CA GLY A 27 11.90 5.34 9.23
C GLY A 27 12.20 5.06 7.75
N LEU A 28 11.59 5.79 6.79
CA LEU A 28 11.89 5.59 5.37
C LEU A 28 13.36 5.88 5.04
N GLU A 29 13.97 6.86 5.71
CA GLU A 29 15.38 7.22 5.56
C GLU A 29 16.34 6.08 5.88
N THR A 30 15.90 5.12 6.69
CA THR A 30 16.69 3.92 7.01
C THR A 30 16.22 2.71 6.20
N PHE A 31 14.91 2.55 6.04
CA PHE A 31 14.32 1.39 5.39
C PHE A 31 14.60 1.36 3.87
N VAL A 32 14.46 2.49 3.17
CA VAL A 32 14.66 2.54 1.71
C VAL A 32 16.10 2.17 1.33
N PRO A 33 17.16 2.74 1.95
CA PRO A 33 18.53 2.32 1.67
C PRO A 33 18.79 0.84 2.00
N ALA A 34 18.27 0.34 3.11
CA ALA A 34 18.42 -1.06 3.48
C ALA A 34 17.74 -2.00 2.47
N LEU A 35 16.55 -1.64 2.00
CA LEU A 35 15.81 -2.37 0.98
C LEU A 35 16.58 -2.44 -0.34
N VAL A 36 17.08 -1.33 -0.86
CA VAL A 36 17.84 -1.34 -2.13
C VAL A 36 19.18 -2.06 -2.00
N LYS A 37 19.81 -2.02 -0.82
CA LYS A 37 21.03 -2.78 -0.52
C LYS A 37 20.78 -4.29 -0.53
N ALA A 38 19.72 -4.74 0.16
CA ALA A 38 19.36 -6.15 0.24
C ALA A 38 18.77 -6.69 -1.08
N CYS A 39 18.16 -5.81 -1.88
CA CYS A 39 17.55 -6.14 -3.16
C CYS A 39 18.07 -5.23 -4.29
N PRO A 40 19.28 -5.47 -4.84
CA PRO A 40 19.94 -4.56 -5.79
C PRO A 40 19.18 -4.25 -7.10
N GLY A 41 18.16 -5.04 -7.44
CA GLY A 41 17.32 -4.87 -8.62
C GLY A 41 15.87 -4.45 -8.32
N VAL A 42 15.56 -4.07 -7.07
CA VAL A 42 14.20 -3.71 -6.67
C VAL A 42 13.70 -2.48 -7.43
N LYS A 43 12.41 -2.48 -7.78
CA LYS A 43 11.68 -1.32 -8.30
C LYS A 43 10.65 -0.87 -7.28
N ILE A 44 10.74 0.38 -6.86
CA ILE A 44 9.84 1.04 -5.94
C ILE A 44 8.88 1.90 -6.77
N TYR A 45 7.61 1.55 -6.75
CA TYR A 45 6.52 2.31 -7.35
C TYR A 45 5.93 3.24 -6.31
N SER A 46 5.91 4.55 -6.56
CA SER A 46 5.43 5.52 -5.57
C SER A 46 4.71 6.71 -6.20
N THR A 47 3.99 7.48 -5.39
CA THR A 47 3.22 8.67 -5.81
C THR A 47 3.27 9.77 -4.74
N GLY A 48 3.00 11.01 -5.16
CA GLY A 48 2.82 12.16 -4.27
C GLY A 48 3.99 12.41 -3.34
N GLY A 49 3.68 12.79 -2.09
CA GLY A 49 4.72 13.09 -1.09
C GLY A 49 5.61 11.90 -0.72
N THR A 50 5.15 10.67 -0.93
CA THR A 50 5.99 9.47 -0.73
C THR A 50 7.04 9.39 -1.82
N TYR A 51 6.66 9.59 -3.09
CA TYR A 51 7.59 9.60 -4.22
C TYR A 51 8.69 10.65 -4.01
N THR A 52 8.31 11.88 -3.66
CA THR A 52 9.27 12.96 -3.38
C THR A 52 10.25 12.56 -2.29
N LYS A 53 9.75 12.02 -1.16
CA LYS A 53 10.60 11.62 -0.04
C LYS A 53 11.56 10.48 -0.40
N VAL A 54 11.07 9.46 -1.11
CA VAL A 54 11.90 8.34 -1.56
C VAL A 54 12.95 8.80 -2.56
N LYS A 55 12.59 9.72 -3.47
CA LYS A 55 13.52 10.34 -4.41
C LYS A 55 14.65 11.09 -3.69
N GLU A 56 14.31 11.88 -2.67
CA GLU A 56 15.30 12.57 -1.82
C GLU A 56 16.25 11.59 -1.13
N ILE A 57 15.72 10.49 -0.56
CA ILE A 57 16.52 9.48 0.14
C ILE A 57 17.48 8.76 -0.83
N LEU A 58 17.02 8.44 -2.04
CA LEU A 58 17.84 7.73 -3.04
C LEU A 58 18.85 8.64 -3.76
N GLY A 59 18.61 9.96 -3.80
CA GLY A 59 19.52 10.91 -4.43
C GLY A 59 19.82 10.57 -5.89
N ALA A 60 21.12 10.42 -6.22
CA ALA A 60 21.57 10.14 -7.58
C ALA A 60 21.12 8.76 -8.11
N ASP A 61 20.80 7.81 -7.23
CA ASP A 61 20.33 6.49 -7.60
C ASP A 61 18.80 6.42 -7.80
N ALA A 62 18.08 7.54 -7.65
CA ALA A 62 16.62 7.55 -7.73
C ALA A 62 16.09 6.92 -9.02
N ASP A 63 16.61 7.31 -10.19
CA ASP A 63 16.13 6.80 -11.49
C ASP A 63 16.40 5.29 -11.68
N LYS A 64 17.32 4.71 -10.90
CA LYS A 64 17.62 3.28 -10.93
C LYS A 64 16.55 2.46 -10.18
N TYR A 65 15.97 3.00 -9.12
CA TYR A 65 15.10 2.24 -8.21
C TYR A 65 13.66 2.73 -8.18
N LEU A 66 13.39 4.00 -8.46
CA LEU A 66 12.10 4.64 -8.24
C LEU A 66 11.34 4.84 -9.57
N VAL A 67 10.07 4.47 -9.57
CA VAL A 67 9.15 4.62 -10.70
C VAL A 67 7.89 5.35 -10.21
N ALA A 68 7.46 6.38 -10.92
CA ALA A 68 6.21 7.04 -10.59
C ALA A 68 5.03 6.12 -10.94
N VAL A 69 4.02 6.05 -10.07
CA VAL A 69 2.81 5.24 -10.32
C VAL A 69 2.13 5.66 -11.62
N SER A 70 2.06 6.96 -11.92
CA SER A 70 1.51 7.49 -13.17
C SER A 70 2.24 6.97 -14.41
N ASP A 71 3.57 6.85 -14.33
CA ASP A 71 4.38 6.35 -15.45
C ASP A 71 4.15 4.85 -15.63
N TYR A 72 3.95 4.12 -14.53
CA TYR A 72 3.66 2.69 -14.58
C TYR A 72 2.26 2.37 -15.11
N THR A 73 1.23 3.11 -14.67
CA THR A 73 -0.18 2.90 -15.08
C THR A 73 -0.51 3.57 -16.40
N GLY A 74 0.21 4.63 -16.77
CA GLY A 74 -0.09 5.48 -17.93
C GLY A 74 -1.28 6.42 -17.70
N GLN A 75 -1.78 6.54 -16.46
CA GLN A 75 -2.93 7.39 -16.12
C GLN A 75 -2.49 8.62 -15.33
N PRO A 76 -2.94 9.83 -15.72
CA PRO A 76 -2.69 11.02 -14.93
C PRO A 76 -3.47 10.98 -13.60
N GLU A 77 -2.93 11.60 -12.55
CA GLU A 77 -3.63 11.68 -11.26
C GLU A 77 -4.87 12.58 -11.38
N MET A 78 -5.99 12.12 -10.82
CA MET A 78 -7.20 12.97 -10.69
C MET A 78 -6.89 14.19 -9.81
N GLN A 79 -7.47 15.36 -10.14
CA GLN A 79 -7.36 16.57 -9.32
C GLN A 79 -7.77 16.28 -7.87
N GLY A 80 -6.99 16.81 -6.90
CA GLY A 80 -7.15 16.50 -5.48
C GLY A 80 -6.59 15.12 -5.08
N GLY A 81 -6.05 14.36 -6.03
CA GLY A 81 -5.33 13.12 -5.77
C GLY A 81 -6.19 11.95 -5.29
N LEU A 82 -7.50 11.99 -5.56
CA LEU A 82 -8.47 11.01 -5.08
C LEU A 82 -8.32 9.64 -5.76
N VAL A 83 -7.90 9.62 -7.02
CA VAL A 83 -7.74 8.40 -7.82
C VAL A 83 -6.32 8.39 -8.38
N LYS A 84 -5.45 7.60 -7.76
CA LYS A 84 -4.04 7.42 -8.16
C LYS A 84 -3.64 5.96 -8.27
N THR A 85 -4.03 5.17 -7.28
CA THR A 85 -3.62 3.75 -7.16
C THR A 85 -4.77 2.77 -7.42
N LEU A 86 -5.99 3.27 -7.66
CA LEU A 86 -7.17 2.49 -8.05
C LEU A 86 -7.11 2.11 -9.54
N ASP A 87 -6.07 1.36 -9.92
CA ASP A 87 -5.79 1.00 -11.31
C ASP A 87 -5.70 -0.51 -11.50
N PHE A 88 -6.32 -1.03 -12.57
CA PHE A 88 -6.37 -2.46 -12.86
C PHE A 88 -4.98 -3.10 -12.90
N LYS A 89 -3.98 -2.42 -13.45
CA LYS A 89 -2.60 -2.91 -13.59
C LYS A 89 -1.93 -3.11 -12.23
N ILE A 90 -2.24 -2.27 -11.25
CA ILE A 90 -1.76 -2.40 -9.87
C ILE A 90 -2.42 -3.61 -9.20
N TYR A 91 -3.76 -3.72 -9.27
CA TYR A 91 -4.47 -4.82 -8.60
C TYR A 91 -4.22 -6.18 -9.25
N LEU A 92 -4.00 -6.23 -10.56
CA LEU A 92 -3.51 -7.42 -11.24
C LEU A 92 -2.15 -7.83 -10.66
N GLY A 93 -1.22 -6.87 -10.57
CA GLY A 93 0.07 -7.07 -9.93
C GLY A 93 -0.03 -7.57 -8.49
N LEU A 94 -0.98 -7.08 -7.69
CA LEU A 94 -1.19 -7.47 -6.30
C LEU A 94 -1.88 -8.82 -6.11
N LEU A 95 -2.80 -9.20 -7.00
CA LEU A 95 -3.72 -10.33 -6.79
C LEU A 95 -3.44 -11.54 -7.66
N SER A 96 -2.56 -11.46 -8.66
CA SER A 96 -2.13 -12.62 -9.44
C SER A 96 -1.44 -13.68 -8.56
N GLU A 97 -1.29 -14.90 -9.05
CA GLU A 97 -0.64 -16.00 -8.32
C GLU A 97 0.48 -16.58 -9.19
N THR A 98 1.59 -16.97 -8.56
CA THR A 98 2.80 -17.41 -9.27
C THR A 98 2.54 -18.63 -10.17
N TYR A 99 1.83 -19.63 -9.67
CA TYR A 99 1.60 -20.91 -10.36
C TYR A 99 0.24 -21.02 -11.06
N ASN A 100 -0.43 -19.88 -11.28
CA ASN A 100 -1.68 -19.84 -12.03
C ASN A 100 -1.39 -19.29 -13.44
N GLU A 101 -1.42 -20.15 -14.45
CA GLU A 101 -1.06 -19.81 -15.84
C GLU A 101 -1.92 -18.64 -16.39
N ALA A 102 -3.22 -18.64 -16.14
CA ALA A 102 -4.10 -17.56 -16.56
C ALA A 102 -3.71 -16.21 -15.92
N HIS A 103 -3.34 -16.21 -14.64
CA HIS A 103 -2.84 -15.01 -13.97
C HIS A 103 -1.51 -14.53 -14.57
N GLN A 104 -0.62 -15.45 -14.94
CA GLN A 104 0.66 -15.12 -15.59
C GLN A 104 0.44 -14.55 -16.99
N ASP A 105 -0.53 -15.07 -17.73
CA ASP A 105 -0.86 -14.57 -19.07
C ASP A 105 -1.51 -13.19 -19.02
N ASP A 106 -2.36 -12.92 -18.03
CA ASP A 106 -2.91 -11.58 -17.82
C ASP A 106 -1.81 -10.57 -17.46
N LEU A 107 -0.84 -10.93 -16.60
CA LEU A 107 0.30 -10.07 -16.28
C LEU A 107 1.09 -9.71 -17.55
N LYS A 108 1.40 -10.70 -18.40
CA LYS A 108 2.09 -10.48 -19.69
C LYS A 108 1.26 -9.60 -20.62
N ARG A 109 -0.03 -9.91 -20.79
CA ARG A 109 -0.94 -9.21 -21.71
C ARG A 109 -1.02 -7.71 -21.44
N LEU A 110 -0.94 -7.32 -20.17
CA LEU A 110 -1.04 -5.93 -19.74
C LEU A 110 0.30 -5.29 -19.37
N SER A 111 1.42 -6.00 -19.60
CA SER A 111 2.75 -5.59 -19.20
C SER A 111 2.79 -5.16 -17.72
N ALA A 112 2.03 -5.87 -16.88
CA ALA A 112 1.92 -5.64 -15.46
C ALA A 112 3.02 -6.40 -14.73
N GLN A 113 3.56 -5.77 -13.69
CA GLN A 113 4.57 -6.39 -12.83
C GLN A 113 3.89 -7.06 -11.63
N PRO A 114 4.29 -8.28 -11.24
CA PRO A 114 3.86 -8.84 -9.97
C PRO A 114 4.43 -7.97 -8.84
N ILE A 115 3.58 -7.56 -7.89
CA ILE A 115 4.00 -6.79 -6.72
C ILE A 115 4.28 -7.75 -5.57
N ASP A 116 5.46 -7.62 -4.94
CA ASP A 116 5.95 -8.54 -3.89
C ASP A 116 5.84 -7.92 -2.50
N MET A 117 5.83 -6.59 -2.42
CA MET A 117 5.68 -5.85 -1.17
C MET A 117 4.83 -4.60 -1.37
N VAL A 118 3.98 -4.33 -0.39
CA VAL A 118 3.24 -3.08 -0.27
C VAL A 118 3.65 -2.42 1.04
N VAL A 119 4.05 -1.16 0.99
CA VAL A 119 4.41 -0.34 2.17
C VAL A 119 3.45 0.83 2.23
N VAL A 120 2.42 0.70 3.05
CA VAL A 120 1.30 1.65 3.14
C VAL A 120 0.86 1.77 4.59
N ASN A 121 1.00 2.96 5.17
CA ASN A 121 0.30 3.34 6.38
C ASN A 121 -0.77 4.38 6.03
N LEU A 122 -1.93 4.25 6.67
CA LEU A 122 -3.10 5.06 6.36
C LEU A 122 -2.96 6.45 7.00
N TYR A 123 -3.59 7.44 6.38
CA TYR A 123 -3.74 8.77 7.00
C TYR A 123 -4.38 8.61 8.39
N PRO A 124 -3.91 9.32 9.43
CA PRO A 124 -4.38 9.11 10.78
C PRO A 124 -5.77 9.72 10.98
N PHE A 125 -6.81 9.08 10.42
CA PHE A 125 -8.20 9.54 10.48
C PHE A 125 -8.64 9.80 11.93
N LYS A 126 -8.21 8.94 12.86
CA LYS A 126 -8.44 9.12 14.32
C LYS A 126 -7.89 10.45 14.84
N GLU A 127 -6.70 10.86 14.41
CA GLU A 127 -6.11 12.15 14.80
C GLU A 127 -6.84 13.32 14.13
N THR A 128 -7.30 13.15 12.89
CA THR A 128 -8.09 14.16 12.18
C THR A 128 -9.40 14.44 12.90
N VAL A 129 -10.14 13.39 13.27
CA VAL A 129 -11.45 13.53 13.89
C VAL A 129 -11.39 13.84 15.40
N ALA A 130 -10.21 13.78 16.00
CA ALA A 130 -9.97 14.24 17.38
C ALA A 130 -9.80 15.77 17.47
N LYS A 131 -9.66 16.49 16.34
CA LYS A 131 -9.55 17.95 16.34
C LYS A 131 -10.89 18.58 16.73
N PRO A 132 -10.89 19.64 17.58
CA PRO A 132 -12.12 20.22 18.13
C PRO A 132 -13.07 20.77 17.06
N ASP A 133 -12.54 21.32 15.97
CA ASP A 133 -13.33 21.99 14.92
C ASP A 133 -13.51 21.13 13.66
N VAL A 134 -13.42 19.80 13.79
CA VAL A 134 -13.58 18.91 12.63
C VAL A 134 -15.06 18.85 12.20
N THR A 135 -15.33 19.31 10.98
CA THR A 135 -16.67 19.17 10.39
C THR A 135 -16.86 17.78 9.76
N PRO A 136 -18.12 17.33 9.55
CA PRO A 136 -18.39 16.14 8.76
C PRO A 136 -17.73 16.14 7.38
N GLU A 137 -17.70 17.29 6.69
CA GLU A 137 -17.07 17.44 5.38
C GLU A 137 -15.54 17.34 5.45
N MET A 138 -14.91 17.90 6.49
CA MET A 138 -13.48 17.72 6.75
C MET A 138 -13.15 16.25 7.02
N ALA A 139 -13.96 15.56 7.83
CA ALA A 139 -13.79 14.14 8.08
C ALA A 139 -13.95 13.33 6.78
N ARG A 140 -15.02 13.55 6.02
CA ARG A 140 -15.31 12.89 4.74
C ARG A 140 -14.15 13.02 3.75
N THR A 141 -13.57 14.21 3.64
CA THR A 141 -12.46 14.50 2.73
C THR A 141 -11.17 13.76 3.11
N ASN A 142 -11.00 13.37 4.38
CA ASN A 142 -9.83 12.65 4.87
C ASN A 142 -10.00 11.12 4.91
N ILE A 143 -11.11 10.60 4.38
CA ILE A 143 -11.29 9.15 4.20
C ILE A 143 -10.42 8.68 3.02
N ASP A 144 -9.46 7.81 3.33
CA ASP A 144 -8.60 7.16 2.35
C ASP A 144 -9.31 5.97 1.72
N ILE A 145 -9.29 5.90 0.38
CA ILE A 145 -9.83 4.79 -0.39
C ILE A 145 -8.70 3.93 -0.94
N GLY A 146 -7.70 4.55 -1.55
CA GLY A 146 -6.60 3.84 -2.22
C GLY A 146 -5.75 3.05 -1.23
N GLY A 147 -5.42 3.64 -0.08
CA GLY A 147 -4.62 2.99 0.97
C GLY A 147 -5.25 1.68 1.46
N PRO A 148 -6.49 1.69 1.99
CA PRO A 148 -7.15 0.47 2.46
C PRO A 148 -7.33 -0.57 1.35
N CYS A 149 -7.62 -0.17 0.11
CA CYS A 149 -7.72 -1.11 -1.00
C CYS A 149 -6.39 -1.83 -1.29
N MET A 150 -5.26 -1.10 -1.34
CA MET A 150 -3.93 -1.70 -1.54
C MET A 150 -3.52 -2.62 -0.37
N VAL A 151 -3.78 -2.19 0.87
CA VAL A 151 -3.49 -2.98 2.08
C VAL A 151 -4.28 -4.28 2.08
N ARG A 152 -5.60 -4.22 1.83
CA ARG A 152 -6.45 -5.42 1.79
C ARG A 152 -6.09 -6.36 0.65
N ALA A 153 -5.78 -5.83 -0.54
CA ALA A 153 -5.39 -6.64 -1.70
C ALA A 153 -4.07 -7.38 -1.46
N SER A 154 -3.05 -6.69 -0.95
CA SER A 154 -1.76 -7.31 -0.59
C SER A 154 -1.90 -8.30 0.56
N ALA A 155 -2.64 -7.96 1.62
CA ALA A 155 -2.88 -8.84 2.76
C ALA A 155 -3.64 -10.11 2.36
N LYS A 156 -4.65 -10.01 1.47
CA LYS A 156 -5.33 -11.19 0.91
C LYS A 156 -4.34 -12.13 0.24
N ASN A 157 -3.40 -11.60 -0.54
CA ASN A 157 -2.43 -12.38 -1.29
C ASN A 157 -1.09 -12.57 -0.55
N TYR A 158 -1.13 -12.73 0.78
CA TYR A 158 0.09 -12.90 1.60
C TYR A 158 0.97 -14.10 1.22
N LEU A 159 0.40 -15.06 0.47
CA LEU A 159 1.15 -16.17 -0.11
C LEU A 159 2.31 -15.66 -0.98
N ARG A 160 2.13 -14.51 -1.64
CA ARG A 160 3.17 -13.83 -2.42
C ARG A 160 3.58 -12.46 -1.87
N VAL A 161 2.66 -11.69 -1.30
CA VAL A 161 2.87 -10.25 -1.04
C VAL A 161 3.09 -9.95 0.45
N ALA A 162 4.13 -9.19 0.77
CA ALA A 162 4.33 -8.62 2.10
C ALA A 162 3.53 -7.31 2.25
N SER A 163 2.52 -7.29 3.13
CA SER A 163 1.68 -6.11 3.39
C SER A 163 2.14 -5.36 4.65
N VAL A 164 3.00 -4.36 4.48
CA VAL A 164 3.65 -3.61 5.56
C VAL A 164 2.88 -2.33 5.86
N THR A 165 2.36 -2.20 7.09
CA THR A 165 1.53 -1.06 7.50
C THR A 165 2.07 -0.26 8.68
N ASP A 166 3.22 -0.66 9.24
CA ASP A 166 3.74 -0.12 10.48
C ASP A 166 5.27 0.07 10.36
N PRO A 167 5.78 1.31 10.52
CA PRO A 167 7.22 1.59 10.48
C PRO A 167 8.05 0.77 11.48
N LEU A 168 7.46 0.31 12.58
CA LEU A 168 8.16 -0.53 13.56
C LEU A 168 8.61 -1.89 12.98
N ASP A 169 8.00 -2.35 11.87
CA ASP A 169 8.41 -3.59 11.22
C ASP A 169 9.64 -3.41 10.32
N TYR A 170 9.98 -2.18 9.91
CA TYR A 170 11.02 -1.92 8.91
C TYR A 170 12.38 -2.50 9.27
N GLY A 171 12.79 -2.39 10.55
CA GLY A 171 14.07 -2.92 11.02
C GLY A 171 14.17 -4.44 10.89
N ASN A 172 13.12 -5.15 11.33
CA ASN A 172 13.07 -6.62 11.23
C ASN A 172 13.02 -7.08 9.77
N LEU A 173 12.27 -6.38 8.92
CA LEU A 173 12.18 -6.71 7.50
C LEU A 173 13.50 -6.48 6.78
N ALA A 174 14.18 -5.35 7.04
CA ALA A 174 15.50 -5.08 6.49
C ALA A 174 16.52 -6.15 6.89
N ALA A 175 16.54 -6.55 8.17
CA ALA A 175 17.41 -7.60 8.67
C ALA A 175 17.12 -8.96 8.02
N GLU A 176 15.84 -9.34 7.87
CA GLU A 176 15.48 -10.59 7.20
C GLU A 176 15.89 -10.56 5.73
N LEU A 177 15.60 -9.48 5.01
CA LEU A 177 15.98 -9.33 3.60
C LEU A 177 17.50 -9.45 3.40
N GLU A 178 18.29 -8.78 4.24
CA GLU A 178 19.76 -8.87 4.18
C GLU A 178 20.25 -10.30 4.45
N ALA A 179 19.75 -10.95 5.51
CA ALA A 179 20.17 -12.29 5.89
C ALA A 179 19.72 -13.38 4.89
N GLN A 180 18.67 -13.13 4.13
CA GLN A 180 18.00 -14.15 3.30
C GLN A 180 18.02 -13.79 1.81
N GLY A 181 19.02 -13.03 1.37
CA GLY A 181 19.27 -12.75 -0.05
C GLY A 181 18.12 -12.02 -0.75
N GLY A 182 17.51 -11.04 -0.08
CA GLY A 182 16.42 -10.23 -0.60
C GLY A 182 15.06 -10.94 -0.63
N THR A 183 14.89 -12.01 0.15
CA THR A 183 13.64 -12.77 0.23
C THR A 183 12.97 -12.63 1.60
N LEU A 184 11.65 -12.73 1.65
CA LEU A 184 10.86 -12.83 2.89
C LEU A 184 10.21 -14.19 3.03
N GLY A 185 10.09 -14.70 4.26
CA GLY A 185 9.41 -15.96 4.58
C GLY A 185 7.88 -15.86 4.59
N LEU A 186 7.21 -17.00 4.38
CA LEU A 186 5.75 -17.10 4.44
C LEU A 186 5.23 -16.72 5.82
N ASP A 187 5.94 -17.09 6.89
CA ASP A 187 5.58 -16.74 8.26
C ASP A 187 5.64 -15.22 8.48
N THR A 188 6.64 -14.53 7.93
CA THR A 188 6.73 -13.06 7.94
C THR A 188 5.56 -12.44 7.18
N ARG A 189 5.28 -12.88 5.95
CA ARG A 189 4.14 -12.37 5.16
C ARG A 189 2.80 -12.62 5.85
N PHE A 190 2.64 -13.77 6.51
CA PHE A 190 1.45 -14.09 7.30
C PHE A 190 1.28 -13.18 8.53
N LYS A 191 2.36 -12.90 9.26
CA LYS A 191 2.34 -11.94 10.39
C LYS A 191 1.94 -10.54 9.91
N LEU A 192 2.53 -10.09 8.80
CA LEU A 192 2.21 -8.82 8.16
C LEU A 192 0.73 -8.75 7.74
N MET A 193 0.20 -9.81 7.11
CA MET A 193 -1.23 -9.90 6.76
C MET A 193 -2.16 -9.71 7.95
N LYS A 194 -1.84 -10.33 9.10
CA LYS A 194 -2.63 -10.15 10.32
C LYS A 194 -2.64 -8.69 10.78
N LYS A 195 -1.47 -8.03 10.79
CA LYS A 195 -1.36 -6.61 11.15
C LYS A 195 -2.12 -5.73 10.17
N ALA A 196 -1.99 -6.00 8.87
CA ALA A 196 -2.64 -5.26 7.80
C ALA A 196 -4.18 -5.26 7.91
N PHE A 197 -4.80 -6.44 8.09
CA PHE A 197 -6.26 -6.50 8.26
C PHE A 197 -6.72 -5.87 9.57
N ALA A 198 -5.97 -6.04 10.67
CA ALA A 198 -6.26 -5.36 11.93
C ALA A 198 -6.19 -3.84 11.79
N HIS A 199 -5.21 -3.32 11.04
CA HIS A 199 -5.05 -1.90 10.75
C HIS A 199 -6.26 -1.34 9.99
N THR A 200 -6.70 -2.02 8.92
CA THR A 200 -7.89 -1.60 8.16
C THR A 200 -9.18 -1.73 8.96
N ALA A 201 -9.33 -2.75 9.81
CA ALA A 201 -10.51 -2.89 10.67
C ALA A 201 -10.59 -1.75 11.69
N SER A 202 -9.46 -1.37 12.30
CA SER A 202 -9.39 -0.23 13.21
C SER A 202 -9.68 1.10 12.49
N TYR A 203 -9.25 1.23 11.24
CA TYR A 203 -9.51 2.41 10.40
C TYR A 203 -11.01 2.57 10.11
N ASP A 204 -11.66 1.53 9.59
CA ASP A 204 -13.09 1.54 9.29
C ASP A 204 -13.95 1.72 10.54
N THR A 205 -13.53 1.14 11.67
CA THR A 205 -14.18 1.37 12.97
C THR A 205 -14.16 2.84 13.36
N ALA A 206 -13.04 3.54 13.16
CA ALA A 206 -12.93 4.96 13.47
C ALA A 206 -13.87 5.80 12.60
N ILE A 207 -13.96 5.50 11.30
CA ILE A 207 -14.91 6.14 10.38
C ILE A 207 -16.34 5.91 10.85
N SER A 208 -16.69 4.64 11.08
CA SER A 208 -18.04 4.26 11.52
C SER A 208 -18.43 4.95 12.82
N GLN A 209 -17.55 4.95 13.83
CA GLN A 209 -17.80 5.61 15.11
C GLN A 209 -17.98 7.12 14.97
N PHE A 210 -17.13 7.77 14.16
CA PHE A 210 -17.25 9.21 13.94
C PHE A 210 -18.59 9.59 13.34
N PHE A 211 -19.05 8.90 12.30
CA PHE A 211 -20.32 9.22 11.63
C PHE A 211 -21.56 8.73 12.39
N ALA A 212 -21.44 7.66 13.18
CA ALA A 212 -22.54 7.20 14.04
C ALA A 212 -22.92 8.24 15.12
N SER A 213 -21.98 9.09 15.53
CA SER A 213 -22.24 10.16 16.50
C SER A 213 -22.72 11.47 15.87
N ARG A 214 -22.94 11.51 14.55
CA ARG A 214 -23.37 12.74 13.83
C ARG A 214 -24.85 12.72 13.51
N THR A 215 -25.48 13.88 13.58
CA THR A 215 -26.85 14.04 13.11
C THR A 215 -26.89 14.46 11.65
N TRP A 216 -28.04 14.26 11.01
CA TRP A 216 -28.25 14.75 9.64
C TRP A 216 -28.15 16.27 9.57
N GLU A 217 -28.64 16.99 10.60
CA GLU A 217 -28.58 18.45 10.67
C GLU A 217 -27.14 18.96 10.68
N GLU A 218 -26.24 18.32 11.44
CA GLU A 218 -24.81 18.66 11.48
C GLU A 218 -24.16 18.47 10.10
N VAL A 219 -24.47 17.37 9.41
CA VAL A 219 -23.95 17.11 8.05
C VAL A 219 -24.51 18.12 7.07
N ASN A 220 -25.82 18.34 7.09
CA ASN A 220 -26.52 19.22 6.17
C ASN A 220 -26.07 20.68 6.32
N ALA A 221 -25.71 21.11 7.52
CA ALA A 221 -25.17 22.44 7.81
C ALA A 221 -23.79 22.70 7.18
N THR A 222 -23.07 21.66 6.71
CA THR A 222 -21.78 21.86 6.02
C THR A 222 -21.91 22.27 4.56
N TYR A 223 -23.11 22.21 3.98
CA TYR A 223 -23.34 22.44 2.56
C TYR A 223 -24.27 23.63 2.33
N ASP A 224 -23.89 24.50 1.40
CA ASP A 224 -24.79 25.50 0.84
C ASP A 224 -25.85 24.78 -0.01
N GLN A 225 -27.09 24.79 0.46
CA GLN A 225 -28.23 24.22 -0.27
C GLN A 225 -28.53 25.10 -1.50
N ARG A 226 -28.62 24.48 -2.68
CA ARG A 226 -29.02 25.15 -3.93
C ARG A 226 -30.39 24.67 -4.38
#